data_AF-A0A5C7B1A4-F1
#
_entry.id   AF-A0A5C7B1A4-F1
#
_cell.length_a   1.000
_cell.length_b   1.000
_cell.length_c   1.000
_cell.angle_alpha   90.00
_cell.angle_beta   90.00
_cell.angle_gamma   90.00
#
_symmetry.space_group_name_H-M   'P 1'
#
loop_
_entity.id
_entity.type
_entity.pdbx_description
1 polymer ?
#
loop_
_entity_poly.entity_id
_entity_poly.type
_entity_poly.pdbx_seq_one_letter_code
_entity_poly.pdbx_strand_id
1 'polypeptide(L)'
;MKPSVENPNTPRRGHLVKFHTPYHDEDPKQLYLLLEVFESNDIYKTRADILALGTGFSFPPISKVNLEDLEIVNWNTSELIGHHATALTKTGSNVSGKIVHILEEENAKAPLQTLNIHVMLEDESGELTAGELLLNSFKHQTGKIYF
;
A
#
# COMPACT_ATOMS: atom_id res chain seq x y z
N MET A 1 4.34 31.75 13.99
CA MET A 1 3.43 30.65 13.60
C MET A 1 3.95 29.38 14.25
N LYS A 2 3.17 28.74 15.13
CA LYS A 2 3.52 27.38 15.59
C LYS A 2 3.24 26.44 14.41
N PRO A 3 4.15 25.51 14.05
CA PRO A 3 3.80 24.46 13.12
C PRO A 3 2.61 23.69 13.72
N SER A 4 1.53 23.58 12.95
CA SER A 4 0.41 22.71 13.25
C SER A 4 0.97 21.30 13.46
N VAL A 5 0.85 20.79 14.67
CA VAL A 5 1.23 19.42 15.02
C VAL A 5 0.39 18.51 14.12
N GLU A 6 1.03 17.90 13.13
CA GLU A 6 0.36 16.96 12.24
C GLU A 6 -0.21 15.83 13.09
N ASN A 7 -1.52 15.59 12.98
CA ASN A 7 -2.15 14.47 13.67
C ASN A 7 -1.59 13.18 13.04
N PRO A 8 -0.88 12.33 13.81
CA PRO A 8 -0.26 11.11 13.29
C PRO A 8 -1.28 10.10 12.75
N ASN A 9 -2.58 10.30 13.06
CA ASN A 9 -3.66 9.42 12.61
C ASN A 9 -4.35 9.92 11.34
N THR A 10 -3.92 11.03 10.72
CA THR A 10 -4.50 11.49 9.45
C THR A 10 -4.01 10.62 8.29
N PRO A 11 -4.89 9.94 7.53
CA PRO A 11 -4.47 9.15 6.38
C PRO A 11 -3.74 10.02 5.35
N ARG A 12 -2.61 9.53 4.87
CA ARG A 12 -1.74 10.21 3.91
C ARG A 12 -1.27 9.20 2.89
N ARG A 13 -0.75 9.72 1.78
CA ARG A 13 -0.17 8.92 0.72
C ARG A 13 0.82 7.90 1.31
N GLY A 14 0.67 6.65 0.92
CA GLY A 14 1.47 5.53 1.37
C GLY A 14 0.96 4.82 2.62
N HIS A 15 -0.06 5.31 3.32
CA HIS A 15 -0.65 4.52 4.41
C HIS A 15 -1.44 3.33 3.86
N LEU A 16 -1.37 2.21 4.59
CA LEU A 16 -2.42 1.20 4.50
C LEU A 16 -3.65 1.71 5.21
N VAL A 17 -4.77 1.58 4.53
CA VAL A 17 -6.06 2.01 5.00
C VAL A 17 -7.09 0.94 4.75
N LYS A 18 -8.18 1.03 5.50
CA LYS A 18 -9.41 0.29 5.26
C LYS A 18 -10.59 1.21 5.52
N PHE A 19 -11.78 0.82 5.09
CA PHE A 19 -12.98 1.54 5.45
C PHE A 19 -13.28 1.36 6.95
N HIS A 20 -13.55 2.45 7.65
CA HIS A 20 -14.00 2.38 9.04
C HIS A 20 -15.46 1.92 9.16
N THR A 21 -16.24 2.08 8.08
CA THR A 21 -17.63 1.62 7.95
C THR A 21 -17.83 0.96 6.58
N PRO A 22 -17.33 -0.26 6.37
CA PRO A 22 -17.58 -1.00 5.13
C PRO A 22 -19.06 -1.33 4.98
N TYR A 23 -19.53 -1.47 3.73
CA TYR A 23 -20.88 -1.99 3.47
C TYR A 23 -21.01 -3.45 3.92
N HIS A 24 -22.24 -3.88 4.19
CA HIS A 24 -22.52 -5.24 4.70
C HIS A 24 -22.03 -6.38 3.79
N ASP A 25 -21.86 -6.11 2.51
CA ASP A 25 -21.38 -7.02 1.47
C ASP A 25 -19.88 -6.88 1.17
N GLU A 26 -19.20 -5.91 1.78
CA GLU A 26 -17.75 -5.73 1.66
C GLU A 26 -16.99 -6.54 2.71
N ASP A 27 -15.77 -6.98 2.38
CA ASP A 27 -14.87 -7.60 3.36
C ASP A 27 -14.29 -6.51 4.29
N PRO A 28 -14.61 -6.50 5.60
CA PRO A 28 -14.08 -5.51 6.53
C PRO A 28 -12.57 -5.61 6.76
N LYS A 29 -11.92 -6.68 6.27
CA LYS A 29 -10.48 -6.88 6.31
C LYS A 29 -9.78 -6.47 5.01
N GLN A 30 -10.52 -6.02 3.99
CA GLN A 30 -9.93 -5.57 2.74
C GLN A 30 -9.01 -4.37 2.99
N LEU A 31 -7.74 -4.52 2.62
CA LEU A 31 -6.72 -3.48 2.74
C LEU A 31 -6.57 -2.73 1.43
N TYR A 32 -6.24 -1.45 1.55
CA TYR A 32 -5.95 -0.59 0.43
C TYR A 32 -4.69 0.22 0.67
N LEU A 33 -3.94 0.48 -0.39
CA LEU A 33 -2.85 1.45 -0.38
C LEU A 33 -3.39 2.83 -0.75
N LEU A 34 -3.19 3.83 0.10
CA LEU A 34 -3.53 5.21 -0.23
C LEU A 34 -2.49 5.78 -1.21
N LEU A 35 -2.92 6.11 -2.43
CA LEU A 35 -2.05 6.58 -3.51
C LEU A 35 -1.87 8.10 -3.52
N GLU A 36 -2.95 8.85 -3.34
CA GLU A 36 -2.94 10.31 -3.41
C GLU A 36 -4.08 10.88 -2.55
N VAL A 37 -3.85 12.04 -1.94
CA VAL A 37 -4.87 12.81 -1.23
C VAL A 37 -5.10 14.11 -1.99
N PHE A 38 -6.34 14.35 -2.38
CA PHE A 38 -6.79 15.57 -3.04
C PHE A 38 -7.39 16.51 -1.99
N GLU A 39 -6.54 17.38 -1.46
CA GLU A 39 -6.95 18.35 -0.45
C GLU A 39 -8.00 19.34 -0.99
N SER A 40 -8.99 19.63 -0.16
CA SER A 40 -9.97 20.68 -0.38
C SER A 40 -10.06 21.54 0.87
N ASN A 41 -10.47 22.81 0.74
CA ASN A 41 -10.73 23.69 1.88
C ASN A 41 -11.87 23.19 2.79
N ASP A 42 -12.58 22.14 2.35
CA ASP A 42 -13.64 21.45 3.07
C ASP A 42 -13.20 19.99 3.28
N ILE A 43 -13.03 19.59 4.54
CA ILE A 43 -12.56 18.23 4.90
C ILE A 43 -13.50 17.15 4.35
N TYR A 44 -14.81 17.42 4.28
CA TYR A 44 -15.83 16.53 3.71
C TYR A 44 -15.73 16.39 2.18
N LYS A 45 -14.88 17.21 1.55
CA LYS A 45 -14.58 17.15 0.10
C LYS A 45 -13.19 16.63 -0.18
N THR A 46 -12.41 16.30 0.85
CA THR A 46 -11.08 15.71 0.66
C THR A 46 -11.26 14.29 0.15
N ARG A 47 -10.69 14.02 -1.03
CA ARG A 47 -10.79 12.72 -1.69
C ARG A 47 -9.45 12.01 -1.64
N ALA A 48 -9.46 10.69 -1.71
CA ALA A 48 -8.26 9.89 -1.84
C ALA A 48 -8.41 8.91 -3.00
N ASP A 49 -7.32 8.69 -3.74
CA ASP A 49 -7.20 7.53 -4.62
C ASP A 49 -6.60 6.37 -3.80
N ILE A 50 -7.27 5.22 -3.82
CA ILE A 50 -6.87 4.01 -3.12
C ILE A 50 -6.75 2.84 -4.09
N LEU A 51 -5.81 1.94 -3.82
CA LEU A 51 -5.58 0.72 -4.59
C LEU A 51 -5.92 -0.51 -3.74
N ALA A 52 -6.81 -1.37 -4.23
CA ALA A 52 -7.16 -2.60 -3.54
C ALA A 52 -6.01 -3.62 -3.56
N LEU A 53 -5.61 -4.11 -2.39
CA LEU A 53 -4.54 -5.09 -2.24
C LEU A 53 -5.08 -6.52 -2.14
N GLY A 54 -4.26 -7.52 -2.52
CA GLY A 54 -4.61 -8.93 -2.31
C GLY A 54 -5.78 -9.47 -3.14
N THR A 55 -6.23 -8.76 -4.17
CA THR A 55 -7.37 -9.16 -5.02
C THR A 55 -7.06 -10.30 -5.99
N GLY A 56 -5.78 -10.63 -6.18
CA GLY A 56 -5.33 -11.62 -7.18
C GLY A 56 -5.43 -11.13 -8.63
N PHE A 57 -5.88 -9.89 -8.86
CA PHE A 57 -5.91 -9.31 -10.20
C PHE A 57 -4.53 -8.80 -10.59
N SER A 58 -4.12 -9.07 -11.84
CA SER A 58 -2.93 -8.46 -12.43
C SER A 58 -3.02 -6.93 -12.48
N PHE A 59 -4.25 -6.40 -12.49
CA PHE A 59 -4.57 -4.97 -12.52
C PHE A 59 -5.64 -4.65 -11.48
N PRO A 60 -5.26 -4.49 -10.21
CA PRO A 60 -6.21 -4.17 -9.16
C PRO A 60 -6.85 -2.80 -9.40
N PRO A 61 -8.14 -2.64 -9.08
CA PRO A 61 -8.84 -1.39 -9.29
C PRO A 61 -8.29 -0.28 -8.40
N ILE A 62 -8.23 0.93 -8.96
CA ILE A 62 -8.04 2.17 -8.21
C ILE A 62 -9.40 2.85 -8.06
N SER A 63 -9.74 3.25 -6.84
CA SER A 63 -11.01 3.90 -6.52
C SER A 63 -10.77 5.27 -5.89
N LYS A 64 -11.62 6.24 -6.23
CA LYS A 64 -11.62 7.56 -5.58
C LYS A 64 -12.70 7.60 -4.50
N VAL A 65 -12.32 7.84 -3.26
CA VAL A 65 -13.20 7.75 -2.08
C VAL A 65 -13.09 9.01 -1.22
N ASN A 66 -13.98 9.22 -0.25
CA ASN A 66 -13.74 10.28 0.74
C ASN A 66 -12.60 9.86 1.66
N LEU A 67 -11.72 10.79 2.00
CA LEU A 67 -10.63 10.51 2.94
C LEU A 67 -11.17 10.17 4.34
N GLU A 68 -12.30 10.76 4.73
CA GLU A 68 -12.91 10.53 6.03
C GLU A 68 -13.42 9.11 6.22
N ASP A 69 -13.81 8.42 5.14
CA ASP A 69 -14.30 7.04 5.18
C ASP A 69 -13.19 6.03 5.52
N LEU A 70 -11.94 6.48 5.50
CA LEU A 70 -10.74 5.66 5.64
C LEU A 70 -10.13 5.81 7.04
N GLU A 71 -9.72 4.69 7.62
CA GLU A 71 -8.85 4.68 8.80
C GLU A 71 -7.50 4.05 8.48
N ILE A 72 -6.44 4.59 9.09
CA ILE A 72 -5.10 4.02 8.99
C ILE A 72 -5.10 2.69 9.73
N VAL A 73 -4.63 1.66 9.04
CA VAL A 73 -4.38 0.37 9.66
C VAL A 73 -2.99 0.42 10.30
N ASN A 74 -2.91 0.14 11.60
CA ASN A 74 -1.63 -0.20 12.23
C ASN A 74 -1.22 -1.58 11.71
N TRP A 75 -0.44 -1.59 10.64
CA TRP A 75 -0.05 -2.81 9.94
C TRP A 75 1.39 -3.16 10.30
N ASN A 76 1.66 -4.44 10.53
CA ASN A 76 3.02 -4.95 10.65
C ASN A 76 3.47 -5.47 9.27
N THR A 77 4.76 -5.34 8.92
CA THR A 77 5.29 -5.88 7.66
C THR A 77 5.05 -7.38 7.48
N SER A 78 4.94 -8.13 8.58
CA SER A 78 4.51 -9.53 8.60
C SER A 78 3.13 -9.78 8.00
N GLU A 79 2.23 -8.79 7.99
CA GLU A 79 0.93 -8.89 7.31
C GLU A 79 1.06 -8.96 5.79
N LEU A 80 2.20 -8.58 5.21
CA LEU A 80 2.47 -8.74 3.79
C LEU A 80 2.72 -10.21 3.40
N ILE A 81 3.07 -11.07 4.36
CA ILE A 81 3.33 -12.50 4.11
C ILE A 81 2.04 -13.15 3.60
N GLY A 82 2.13 -13.80 2.44
CA GLY A 82 1.01 -14.45 1.79
C GLY A 82 0.44 -13.67 0.61
N HIS A 83 0.75 -12.38 0.48
CA HIS A 83 0.29 -11.54 -0.63
C HIS A 83 1.25 -11.61 -1.83
N HIS A 84 0.70 -11.46 -3.04
CA HIS A 84 1.50 -11.34 -4.26
C HIS A 84 2.06 -9.93 -4.41
N ALA A 85 3.33 -9.83 -4.81
CA ALA A 85 4.01 -8.57 -5.03
C ALA A 85 5.14 -8.70 -6.07
N THR A 86 5.76 -7.57 -6.40
CA THR A 86 7.00 -7.53 -7.19
C THR A 86 8.13 -6.96 -6.33
N ALA A 87 9.33 -7.50 -6.48
CA ALA A 87 10.54 -7.00 -5.85
C ALA A 87 11.63 -6.72 -6.89
N LEU A 88 12.47 -5.73 -6.62
CA LEU A 88 13.69 -5.45 -7.35
C LEU A 88 14.82 -6.26 -6.72
N THR A 89 15.40 -7.17 -7.50
CA THR A 89 16.53 -7.97 -7.05
C THR A 89 17.80 -7.12 -6.96
N LYS A 90 18.81 -7.62 -6.24
CA LYS A 90 20.16 -7.01 -6.20
C LYS A 90 20.81 -6.90 -7.59
N THR A 91 20.39 -7.73 -8.54
CA THR A 91 20.87 -7.69 -9.93
C THR A 91 20.12 -6.67 -10.80
N GLY A 92 19.16 -5.94 -10.22
CA GLY A 92 18.36 -4.93 -10.92
C GLY A 92 17.21 -5.49 -11.75
N SER A 93 16.82 -6.75 -11.52
CA SER A 93 15.70 -7.39 -12.22
C SER A 93 14.43 -7.36 -11.38
N ASN A 94 13.27 -7.22 -12.01
CA ASN A 94 11.98 -7.30 -11.32
C ASN A 94 11.52 -8.76 -11.28
N VAL A 95 11.15 -9.24 -10.10
CA VAL A 95 10.59 -10.58 -9.90
C VAL A 95 9.25 -10.44 -9.20
N SER A 96 8.24 -11.18 -9.67
CA SER A 96 6.92 -11.22 -9.06
C SER A 96 6.67 -12.58 -8.43
N GLY A 97 5.98 -12.59 -7.30
CA GLY A 97 5.68 -13.82 -6.58
C GLY A 97 4.93 -13.54 -5.29
N LYS A 98 4.68 -14.60 -4.52
CA LYS A 98 4.07 -14.53 -3.20
C LYS A 98 5.12 -14.20 -2.16
N ILE A 99 4.87 -13.21 -1.30
CA ILE A 99 5.76 -12.90 -0.17
C ILE A 99 5.70 -14.07 0.82
N VAL A 100 6.83 -14.72 1.06
CA VAL A 100 6.96 -15.81 2.04
C VAL A 100 7.73 -15.40 3.28
N HIS A 101 8.50 -14.31 3.21
CA HIS A 101 9.27 -13.81 4.34
C HIS A 101 9.56 -12.31 4.22
N ILE A 102 9.62 -11.61 5.35
CA ILE A 102 10.13 -10.24 5.47
C ILE A 102 11.54 -10.29 6.03
N LEU A 103 12.51 -9.73 5.31
CA LEU A 103 13.92 -9.82 5.65
C LEU A 103 14.35 -8.70 6.63
N GLU A 104 13.66 -7.56 6.62
CA GLU A 104 13.91 -6.42 7.54
C GLU A 104 12.58 -5.81 8.01
N GLU A 105 12.46 -5.59 9.33
CA GLU A 105 11.28 -5.01 9.98
C GLU A 105 11.61 -3.56 10.39
N GLU A 106 11.12 -2.56 9.64
CA GLU A 106 11.12 -1.16 10.11
C GLU A 106 9.76 -0.79 10.72
N ASN A 107 9.80 0.02 11.78
CA ASN A 107 8.66 0.31 12.64
C ASN A 107 7.42 0.81 11.88
N ALA A 108 6.32 0.07 12.07
CA ALA A 108 4.95 0.11 11.56
C ALA A 108 4.13 1.43 11.66
N LYS A 109 4.75 2.61 11.53
CA LYS A 109 4.01 3.90 11.53
C LYS A 109 4.38 4.85 10.39
N ALA A 110 5.40 4.51 9.61
CA ALA A 110 5.76 5.30 8.44
C ALA A 110 4.88 4.89 7.23
N PRO A 111 4.61 5.82 6.29
CA PRO A 111 4.00 5.46 5.01
C PRO A 111 4.78 4.35 4.32
N LEU A 112 4.10 3.32 3.79
CA LEU A 112 4.70 2.22 3.03
C LEU A 112 5.72 2.73 2.01
N GLN A 113 5.37 3.78 1.28
CA GLN A 113 6.19 4.36 0.22
C GLN A 113 7.54 4.93 0.71
N THR A 114 7.72 5.08 2.03
CA THR A 114 8.97 5.51 2.66
C THR A 114 9.78 4.36 3.25
N LEU A 115 9.22 3.14 3.26
CA LEU A 115 9.85 1.96 3.82
C LEU A 115 10.53 1.16 2.72
N ASN A 116 11.83 0.93 2.89
CA ASN A 116 12.58 -0.02 2.08
C ASN A 116 12.35 -1.41 2.68
N ILE A 117 11.36 -2.13 2.17
CA ILE A 117 10.99 -3.44 2.71
C ILE A 117 11.70 -4.52 1.91
N HIS A 118 12.67 -5.18 2.53
CA HIS A 118 13.30 -6.35 1.94
C HIS A 118 12.41 -7.58 2.15
N VAL A 119 12.08 -8.28 1.07
CA VAL A 119 11.19 -9.46 1.10
C VAL A 119 11.82 -10.64 0.38
N MET A 120 11.33 -11.83 0.71
CA MET A 120 11.55 -13.05 -0.06
C MET A 120 10.24 -13.43 -0.76
N LEU A 121 10.29 -13.54 -2.07
CA LEU A 121 9.18 -13.94 -2.94
C LEU A 121 9.36 -15.40 -3.36
N GLU A 122 8.26 -16.14 -3.43
CA GLU A 122 8.16 -17.45 -4.08
C GLU A 122 7.40 -17.26 -5.41
N ASP A 123 8.02 -17.63 -6.53
CA ASP A 123 7.38 -17.55 -7.84
C ASP A 123 6.51 -18.79 -8.17
N GLU A 124 5.90 -18.82 -9.35
CA GLU A 124 5.04 -19.94 -9.79
C GLU A 124 5.80 -21.27 -9.94
N SER A 125 7.12 -21.23 -10.09
CA SER A 125 7.98 -22.42 -10.15
C SER A 125 8.42 -22.91 -8.77
N GLY A 126 8.11 -22.15 -7.71
CA GLY A 126 8.58 -22.40 -6.35
C GLY A 126 9.99 -21.86 -6.07
N GLU A 127 10.56 -21.05 -6.97
CA GLU A 127 11.87 -20.44 -6.77
C GLU A 127 11.76 -19.26 -5.80
N LEU A 128 12.66 -19.24 -4.82
CA LEU A 128 12.73 -18.20 -3.82
C LEU A 128 13.71 -17.10 -4.22
N THR A 129 13.22 -15.87 -4.33
CA THR A 129 14.02 -14.70 -4.69
C THR A 129 13.90 -13.58 -3.67
N ALA A 130 15.04 -13.08 -3.21
CA ALA A 130 15.09 -11.91 -2.34
C ALA A 130 15.17 -10.61 -3.16
N GLY A 131 14.46 -9.57 -2.70
CA GLY A 131 14.52 -8.26 -3.31
C GLY A 131 13.92 -7.16 -2.44
N GLU A 132 14.11 -5.92 -2.86
CA GLU A 132 13.44 -4.77 -2.29
C GLU A 132 12.02 -4.71 -2.87
N LEU A 133 11.02 -4.74 -1.99
CA LEU A 133 9.62 -4.71 -2.38
C LEU A 133 9.34 -3.44 -3.19
N LEU A 134 9.02 -3.64 -4.46
CA LEU A 134 8.53 -2.56 -5.31
C LEU A 134 7.07 -2.33 -4.98
N LEU A 135 6.83 -1.56 -3.92
CA LEU A 135 5.51 -1.02 -3.60
C LEU A 135 4.89 -0.26 -4.79
N ASN A 136 5.75 0.20 -5.70
CA ASN A 136 5.45 0.89 -6.94
C ASN A 136 5.43 0.01 -8.21
N SER A 137 5.34 -1.33 -8.17
CA SER A 137 5.19 -2.10 -9.41
C SER A 137 3.81 -1.93 -10.10
N PHE A 138 2.91 -1.11 -9.54
CA PHE A 138 1.76 -0.52 -10.26
C PHE A 138 2.14 0.63 -11.23
N LYS A 139 3.42 0.74 -11.59
CA LYS A 139 4.01 1.81 -12.39
C LYS A 139 3.59 1.88 -13.86
N HIS A 140 2.85 0.91 -14.38
CA HIS A 140 2.72 0.75 -15.84
C HIS A 140 1.31 0.88 -16.43
N GLN A 141 0.37 1.60 -15.80
CA GLN A 141 -0.99 1.70 -16.35
C GLN A 141 -1.72 3.04 -16.33
N THR A 142 -1.29 4.05 -15.56
CA THR A 142 -2.04 5.31 -15.51
C THR A 142 -1.46 6.42 -16.40
N GLY A 143 -0.23 6.26 -16.90
CA GLY A 143 0.50 7.32 -17.61
C GLY A 143 0.75 8.57 -16.75
N LYS A 144 0.47 8.51 -15.45
CA LYS A 144 0.61 9.62 -14.51
C LYS A 144 1.75 9.35 -13.55
N ILE A 145 2.61 10.35 -13.42
CA ILE A 145 3.72 10.37 -12.47
C ILE A 145 3.18 11.00 -11.19
N TYR A 146 3.10 10.22 -10.13
CA TYR A 146 2.80 10.72 -8.79
C TYR A 146 4.13 10.79 -8.03
N PHE A 147 4.64 12.02 -7.85
CA PHE A 147 5.91 12.32 -7.18
C PHE A 147 5.76 12.32 -5.66
#